data_AF-A0A1Y2L5M2-F1
#
_entry.id   AF-A0A1Y2L5M2-F1
#
_cell.length_a   1.000
_cell.length_b   1.000
_cell.length_c   1.000
_cell.angle_alpha   90.00
_cell.angle_beta   90.00
_cell.angle_gamma   90.00
#
_symmetry.space_group_name_H-M   'P 1'
#
loop_
_entity.id
_entity.type
_entity.pdbx_description
1 polymer ?
#
loop_
_entity_poly.entity_id
_entity_poly.type
_entity_poly.pdbx_seq_one_letter_code
_entity_poly.pdbx_strand_id
1 'polypeptide(L)'
;MRLRLSFICAAALASLTLAGCSGSANLIPNTSSGNSSEKGGGQPIPSFTQFTDLPMPSNSSLDMDRSIIFGASDAWHGRLVLSAGGTPAQMYDFYEREMPNFGWSKVTVVRADVSVMVYDRENRVATIKLMGGSFAGSTVDVTVSPKG
;
A
#
# COMPACT_ATOMS: atom_id res chain seq x y z
N MET A 1 16.02 63.29 20.76
CA MET A 1 15.20 62.19 20.18
C MET A 1 15.68 61.71 18.79
N ARG A 2 16.91 62.04 18.36
CA ARG A 2 17.48 61.61 17.06
C ARG A 2 18.30 60.30 17.14
N LEU A 3 18.47 59.74 18.34
CA LEU A 3 19.24 58.52 18.60
C LEU A 3 18.38 57.24 18.54
N ARG A 4 17.04 57.35 18.56
CA ARG A 4 16.13 56.21 18.31
C ARG A 4 15.81 55.99 16.83
N LEU A 5 16.20 56.94 15.97
CA LEU A 5 15.97 56.85 14.52
C LEU A 5 17.09 56.05 13.82
N SER A 6 18.31 56.06 14.35
CA SER A 6 19.42 55.23 13.84
C SER A 6 19.28 53.74 14.17
N PHE A 7 18.52 53.38 15.21
CA PHE A 7 18.21 51.98 15.54
C PHE A 7 17.08 51.39 14.70
N ILE A 8 16.33 52.22 13.97
CA ILE A 8 15.27 51.77 13.06
C ILE A 8 15.82 51.46 11.65
N CYS A 9 16.98 52.02 11.28
CA CYS A 9 17.63 51.75 9.99
C CYS A 9 18.49 50.48 9.96
N ALA A 10 18.85 49.90 11.10
CA ALA A 10 19.67 48.68 11.17
C ALA A 10 18.85 47.37 11.07
N ALA A 11 17.52 47.45 10.97
CA ALA A 11 16.64 46.30 10.75
C ALA A 11 16.26 46.10 9.27
N ALA A 12 16.82 46.90 8.35
CA ALA A 12 16.39 46.96 6.96
C ALA A 12 17.27 46.18 5.96
N LEU A 13 18.28 45.41 6.39
CA LEU A 13 19.22 44.77 5.47
C LEU A 13 19.62 43.32 5.77
N ALA A 14 18.94 42.65 6.70
CA ALA A 14 19.19 41.24 6.96
C ALA A 14 18.09 40.38 6.31
N SER A 15 18.46 39.72 5.20
CA SER A 15 18.03 38.36 4.83
C SER A 15 16.52 38.07 4.90
N LEU A 16 15.84 37.72 3.81
CA LEU A 16 16.10 36.47 3.08
C LEU A 16 15.19 36.47 1.84
N THR A 17 15.80 36.53 0.65
CA THR A 17 15.10 36.27 -0.61
C THR A 17 14.78 34.78 -0.68
N LEU A 18 13.58 34.38 -0.27
CA LEU A 18 13.01 33.11 -0.70
C LEU A 18 12.47 33.30 -2.13
N ALA A 19 13.33 33.01 -3.11
CA ALA A 19 12.89 32.60 -4.43
C ALA A 19 12.25 31.20 -4.29
N GLY A 20 10.97 31.17 -3.93
CA GLY A 20 10.16 29.97 -3.98
C GLY A 20 9.64 29.76 -5.40
N CYS A 21 10.07 28.69 -6.06
CA CYS A 21 9.39 28.19 -7.26
C CYS A 21 7.96 27.80 -6.88
N SER A 22 6.96 28.57 -7.31
CA SER A 22 5.57 28.12 -7.34
C SER A 22 5.38 27.12 -8.49
N GLY A 23 5.92 25.92 -8.33
CA GLY A 23 5.60 24.75 -9.14
C GLY A 23 4.48 23.96 -8.48
N SER A 24 3.30 24.55 -8.34
CA SER A 24 2.13 23.84 -7.82
C SER A 24 1.37 23.28 -9.00
N ALA A 25 1.50 21.97 -9.14
CA ALA A 25 0.81 21.12 -10.09
C ALA A 25 -0.68 21.48 -10.25
N ASN A 26 -1.18 21.32 -11.48
CA ASN A 26 -2.60 21.21 -11.76
C ASN A 26 -3.20 20.11 -10.87
N LEU A 27 -3.82 20.50 -9.76
CA LEU A 27 -4.72 19.63 -9.00
C LEU A 27 -6.04 19.66 -9.75
N ILE A 28 -6.23 18.69 -10.63
CA ILE A 28 -7.54 18.36 -11.17
C ILE A 28 -8.38 17.89 -9.99
N PRO A 29 -9.50 18.56 -9.65
CA PRO A 29 -10.42 18.03 -8.66
C PRO A 29 -11.07 16.79 -9.29
N ASN A 30 -10.70 15.60 -8.83
CA ASN A 30 -11.49 14.41 -9.13
C ASN A 30 -12.72 14.46 -8.22
N THR A 31 -13.69 15.29 -8.59
CA THR A 31 -15.04 15.23 -8.04
C THR A 31 -15.65 13.92 -8.51
N SER A 32 -15.60 12.90 -7.66
CA SER A 32 -16.42 11.71 -7.76
C SER A 32 -17.89 12.09 -7.59
N SER A 33 -18.51 12.45 -8.71
CA SER A 33 -19.96 12.48 -8.86
C SER A 33 -20.32 11.26 -9.69
N GLY A 34 -20.84 10.23 -9.03
CA GLY A 34 -21.25 9.01 -9.68
C GLY A 34 -22.36 9.28 -10.71
N ASN A 35 -22.22 8.68 -11.88
CA ASN A 35 -23.36 8.07 -12.55
C ASN A 35 -22.85 6.97 -13.48
N SER A 36 -23.35 5.76 -13.25
CA SER A 36 -23.23 4.60 -14.13
C SER A 36 -23.71 4.94 -15.55
N SER A 37 -22.92 4.61 -16.57
CA SER A 37 -23.30 3.63 -17.61
C SER A 37 -22.40 3.76 -18.85
N GLU A 38 -21.80 2.62 -19.19
CA GLU A 38 -21.50 2.12 -20.53
C GLU A 38 -20.39 2.74 -21.40
N LYS A 39 -19.42 1.85 -21.67
CA LYS A 39 -18.82 1.50 -22.96
C LYS A 39 -17.48 2.18 -23.31
N GLY A 40 -16.39 1.44 -23.08
CA GLY A 40 -15.10 1.69 -23.73
C GLY A 40 -13.90 1.04 -23.05
N GLY A 41 -13.43 -0.08 -23.57
CA GLY A 41 -12.02 -0.49 -23.50
C GLY A 41 -11.36 -0.71 -22.12
N GLY A 42 -12.11 -1.12 -21.10
CA GLY A 42 -11.53 -1.40 -19.77
C GLY A 42 -10.74 -2.71 -19.76
N GLN A 43 -9.45 -2.64 -19.42
CA GLN A 43 -8.68 -3.82 -19.03
C GLN A 43 -9.47 -4.64 -17.99
N PRO A 44 -9.44 -5.98 -18.07
CA PRO A 44 -10.21 -6.83 -17.16
C PRO A 44 -9.84 -6.45 -15.71
N ILE A 45 -10.85 -6.04 -14.95
CA ILE A 45 -10.70 -5.72 -13.53
C ILE A 45 -10.21 -7.01 -12.87
N PRO A 46 -9.03 -7.01 -12.23
CA PRO A 46 -8.49 -8.20 -11.61
C PRO A 46 -9.41 -8.68 -10.49
N SER A 47 -10.20 -9.72 -10.80
CA SER A 47 -11.01 -10.43 -9.82
C SER A 47 -10.11 -11.31 -8.97
N PHE A 48 -10.43 -11.47 -7.69
CA PHE A 48 -9.73 -12.34 -6.75
C PHE A 48 -9.44 -13.76 -7.29
N THR A 49 -10.27 -14.22 -8.24
CA THR A 49 -10.14 -15.50 -8.93
C THR A 49 -8.84 -15.67 -9.73
N GLN A 50 -8.09 -14.58 -9.96
CA GLN A 50 -6.82 -14.65 -10.68
C GLN A 50 -5.63 -15.07 -9.82
N PHE A 51 -5.77 -15.05 -8.48
CA PHE A 51 -4.71 -15.40 -7.54
C PHE A 51 -4.94 -16.82 -7.00
N THR A 52 -4.44 -17.80 -7.75
CA THR A 52 -4.51 -19.23 -7.42
C THR A 52 -3.47 -19.65 -6.39
N ASP A 53 -2.45 -18.82 -6.17
CA ASP A 53 -1.27 -19.11 -5.37
C ASP A 53 -1.29 -18.49 -3.97
N LEU A 54 -2.28 -17.68 -3.61
CA LEU A 54 -2.39 -17.08 -2.28
C LEU A 54 -3.67 -17.49 -1.55
N PRO A 55 -3.59 -17.87 -0.27
CA PRO A 55 -4.76 -18.09 0.55
C PRO A 55 -5.47 -16.78 0.84
N MET A 56 -6.79 -16.79 0.68
CA MET A 56 -7.64 -15.62 0.89
C MET A 56 -8.43 -15.76 2.19
N PRO A 57 -8.30 -14.81 3.13
CA PRO A 57 -9.06 -14.87 4.37
C PRO A 57 -10.54 -14.61 4.10
N SER A 58 -11.41 -15.31 4.84
CA SER A 58 -12.86 -15.09 4.76
C SER A 58 -13.21 -13.66 5.21
N ASN A 59 -14.23 -13.08 4.58
CA ASN A 59 -14.65 -11.69 4.82
C ASN A 59 -13.52 -10.67 4.60
N SER A 60 -12.78 -10.83 3.50
CA SER A 60 -11.78 -9.84 3.05
C SER A 60 -12.20 -9.14 1.77
N SER A 61 -11.76 -7.89 1.61
CA SER A 61 -11.93 -7.08 0.40
C SER A 61 -10.57 -6.60 -0.08
N LEU A 62 -10.37 -6.56 -1.40
CA LEU A 62 -9.14 -6.10 -2.04
C LEU A 62 -9.28 -4.64 -2.40
N ASP A 63 -8.31 -3.86 -1.93
CA ASP A 63 -8.20 -2.44 -2.20
C ASP A 63 -7.53 -2.25 -3.56
N MET A 64 -8.33 -2.01 -4.59
CA MET A 64 -7.87 -1.81 -5.97
C MET A 64 -6.95 -0.59 -6.11
N ASP A 65 -7.19 0.47 -5.33
CA ASP A 65 -6.46 1.74 -5.46
C ASP A 65 -5.02 1.62 -4.93
N ARG A 66 -4.81 0.74 -3.94
CA ARG A 66 -3.47 0.49 -3.35
C ARG A 66 -2.76 -0.75 -3.91
N SER A 67 -3.49 -1.58 -4.66
CA SER A 67 -2.96 -2.82 -5.26
C SER A 67 -2.44 -2.58 -6.68
N ILE A 68 -1.30 -3.17 -6.99
CA ILE A 68 -0.66 -3.10 -8.30
C ILE A 68 -0.26 -4.52 -8.68
N ILE A 69 -0.75 -5.01 -9.82
CA ILE A 69 -0.47 -6.38 -10.29
C ILE A 69 0.12 -6.30 -11.70
N PHE A 70 1.19 -7.04 -11.90
CA PHE A 70 1.83 -7.23 -13.19
C PHE A 70 1.77 -8.71 -13.56
N GLY A 71 1.40 -9.01 -14.80
CA GLY A 71 1.23 -10.38 -15.29
C GLY A 71 -0.18 -10.94 -15.05
N ALA A 72 -0.38 -12.21 -15.39
CA ALA A 72 -1.65 -12.93 -15.27
C ALA A 72 -1.43 -14.32 -14.66
N SER A 73 -2.49 -14.85 -14.02
CA SER A 73 -2.57 -16.17 -13.40
C SER A 73 -1.37 -16.51 -12.48
N ASP A 74 -0.58 -17.53 -12.80
CA ASP A 74 0.44 -18.09 -11.89
C ASP A 74 1.79 -17.34 -11.92
N ALA A 75 1.98 -16.44 -12.91
CA ALA A 75 3.23 -15.71 -13.12
C ALA A 75 3.14 -14.23 -12.72
N TRP A 76 2.22 -13.89 -11.82
CA TRP A 76 2.02 -12.51 -11.40
C TRP A 76 3.07 -12.05 -10.38
N HIS A 77 3.36 -10.76 -10.40
CA HIS A 77 4.15 -10.08 -9.37
C HIS A 77 3.55 -8.70 -9.10
N GLY A 78 3.79 -8.14 -7.92
CA GLY A 78 3.21 -6.87 -7.51
C GLY A 78 2.84 -6.83 -6.04
N ARG A 79 1.92 -5.93 -5.70
CA ARG A 79 1.45 -5.69 -4.34
C ARG A 79 -0.07 -5.79 -4.28
N LEU A 80 -0.58 -6.56 -3.33
CA LEU A 80 -1.99 -6.67 -3.00
C LEU A 80 -2.22 -6.08 -1.62
N VAL A 81 -3.22 -5.21 -1.50
CA VAL A 81 -3.61 -4.64 -0.22
C VAL A 81 -5.03 -5.07 0.09
N LEU A 82 -5.18 -5.89 1.12
CA LEU A 82 -6.44 -6.48 1.54
C LEU A 82 -6.88 -5.86 2.87
N SER A 83 -8.18 -5.66 3.01
CA SER A 83 -8.82 -5.36 4.28
C SER A 83 -9.58 -6.59 4.74
N ALA A 84 -9.15 -7.21 5.84
CA ALA A 84 -9.75 -8.41 6.41
C ALA A 84 -10.52 -8.07 7.69
N GLY A 85 -11.67 -8.69 7.90
CA GLY A 85 -12.47 -8.48 9.12
C GLY A 85 -11.85 -9.05 10.40
N GLY A 86 -10.92 -10.01 10.28
CA GLY A 86 -10.25 -10.64 11.44
C GLY A 86 -9.14 -9.77 12.04
N THR A 87 -8.76 -10.07 13.29
CA THR A 87 -7.66 -9.37 13.97
C THR A 87 -6.31 -9.70 13.32
N PRO A 88 -5.28 -8.84 13.47
CA PRO A 88 -3.94 -9.13 12.96
C PRO A 88 -3.38 -10.47 13.45
N ALA A 89 -3.70 -10.86 14.69
CA ALA A 89 -3.34 -12.15 15.26
C ALA A 89 -4.00 -13.33 14.51
N GLN A 90 -5.29 -13.23 14.21
CA GLN A 90 -6.00 -14.25 13.44
C GLN A 90 -5.47 -14.36 12.01
N MET A 91 -5.12 -13.23 11.39
CA MET A 91 -4.52 -13.24 10.05
C MET A 91 -3.12 -13.85 10.07
N TYR A 92 -2.34 -13.57 11.11
CA TYR A 92 -1.03 -14.19 11.29
C TYR A 92 -1.16 -15.71 11.35
N ASP A 93 -2.05 -16.24 12.21
CA ASP A 93 -2.24 -17.68 12.36
C ASP A 93 -2.80 -18.31 11.06
N PHE A 94 -3.65 -17.57 10.33
CA PHE A 94 -4.19 -17.97 9.03
C PHE A 94 -3.09 -18.11 7.97
N TYR A 95 -2.30 -17.06 7.72
CA TYR A 95 -1.23 -17.12 6.71
C TYR A 95 -0.12 -18.09 7.11
N GLU A 96 0.15 -18.25 8.40
CA GLU A 96 1.14 -19.23 8.87
C GLU A 96 0.73 -20.66 8.51
N ARG A 97 -0.56 -20.98 8.61
CA ARG A 97 -1.10 -22.31 8.32
C ARG A 97 -1.37 -22.54 6.84
N GLU A 98 -1.95 -21.56 6.16
CA GLU A 98 -2.44 -21.76 4.80
C GLU A 98 -1.36 -21.56 3.74
N MET A 99 -0.39 -20.65 3.93
CA MET A 99 0.65 -20.41 2.91
C MET A 99 1.39 -21.70 2.50
N PRO A 100 1.81 -22.58 3.43
CA PRO A 100 2.40 -23.88 3.07
C PRO A 100 1.49 -24.78 2.23
N ASN A 101 0.17 -24.75 2.46
CA ASN A 101 -0.80 -25.53 1.68
C ASN A 101 -0.86 -25.08 0.21
N PHE A 102 -0.46 -23.84 -0.07
CA PHE A 102 -0.37 -23.26 -1.42
C PHE A 102 1.04 -23.38 -2.05
N GLY A 103 1.91 -24.20 -1.45
CA GLY A 103 3.25 -24.48 -1.99
C GLY A 103 4.32 -23.43 -1.63
N TRP A 104 4.03 -22.56 -0.66
CA TRP A 104 5.02 -21.60 -0.16
C TRP A 104 5.82 -22.17 1.01
N SER A 105 7.14 -22.08 0.92
CA SER A 105 8.07 -22.45 1.99
C SER A 105 8.32 -21.25 2.90
N LYS A 106 8.40 -21.50 4.21
CA LYS A 106 8.58 -20.46 5.23
C LYS A 106 10.05 -20.05 5.30
N VAL A 107 10.33 -18.78 5.05
CA VAL A 107 11.69 -18.21 5.20
C VAL A 107 11.83 -17.51 6.55
N THR A 108 10.89 -16.62 6.87
CA THR A 108 10.92 -15.86 8.12
C THR A 108 9.51 -15.49 8.54
N VAL A 109 9.18 -15.61 9.81
CA VAL A 109 7.88 -15.20 10.35
C VAL A 109 8.12 -14.50 11.68
N VAL A 110 7.77 -13.22 11.74
CA VAL A 110 7.96 -12.38 12.93
C VAL A 110 6.61 -11.79 13.32
N ARG A 111 6.24 -11.99 14.59
CA ARG A 111 5.03 -11.46 15.19
C ARG A 111 5.35 -10.18 15.96
N ALA A 112 4.71 -9.09 15.59
CA ALA A 112 4.84 -7.77 16.22
C ALA A 112 3.55 -6.95 15.96
N ASP A 113 3.52 -5.69 16.41
CA ASP A 113 2.44 -4.74 16.10
C ASP A 113 2.19 -4.65 14.59
N VAL A 114 3.27 -4.68 13.81
CA VAL A 114 3.27 -4.97 12.38
C VAL A 114 3.97 -6.31 12.18
N SER A 115 3.20 -7.37 11.97
CA SER A 115 3.78 -8.70 11.75
C SER A 115 4.28 -8.82 10.32
N VAL A 116 5.43 -9.45 10.12
CA VAL A 116 6.07 -9.61 8.81
C VAL A 116 6.38 -11.09 8.59
N MET A 117 5.93 -11.61 7.45
CA MET A 117 6.08 -13.02 7.09
C MET A 117 6.65 -13.09 5.67
N VAL A 118 7.78 -13.74 5.51
CA VAL A 118 8.48 -13.93 4.23
C VAL A 118 8.43 -15.41 3.88
N TYR A 119 7.98 -15.67 2.66
CA TYR A 119 7.85 -17.00 2.09
C TYR A 119 8.53 -17.05 0.73
N ASP A 120 8.99 -18.24 0.36
CA ASP A 120 9.56 -18.50 -0.95
C ASP A 120 8.82 -19.62 -1.68
N ARG A 121 8.72 -19.50 -3.00
CA ARG A 121 8.13 -20.52 -3.86
C ARG A 121 8.85 -20.49 -5.19
N GLU A 122 9.58 -21.56 -5.50
CA GLU A 122 10.39 -21.68 -6.72
C GLU A 122 11.26 -20.43 -6.95
N ASN A 123 10.99 -19.65 -8.01
CA ASN A 123 11.69 -18.43 -8.36
C ASN A 123 10.99 -17.14 -7.86
N ARG A 124 10.17 -17.23 -6.82
CA ARG A 124 9.41 -16.08 -6.26
C ARG A 124 9.56 -15.99 -4.75
N VAL A 125 9.40 -14.78 -4.24
CA VAL A 125 9.36 -14.45 -2.82
C VAL A 125 8.10 -13.64 -2.55
N ALA A 126 7.34 -14.04 -1.54
CA ALA A 126 6.19 -13.32 -1.02
C ALA A 126 6.53 -12.73 0.35
N THR A 127 6.23 -11.44 0.54
CA THR A 127 6.32 -10.76 1.82
C THR A 127 4.93 -10.31 2.21
N ILE A 128 4.45 -10.77 3.36
CA ILE A 128 3.16 -10.43 3.93
C ILE A 128 3.41 -9.54 5.15
N LYS A 129 2.82 -8.35 5.15
CA LYS A 129 2.80 -7.46 6.31
C LYS A 129 1.37 -7.37 6.83
N LEU A 130 1.20 -7.58 8.12
CA LEU A 130 -0.09 -7.59 8.80
C LEU A 130 -0.12 -6.44 9.80
N MET A 131 -1.14 -5.60 9.71
CA MET A 131 -1.31 -4.40 10.55
C MET A 131 -2.75 -4.31 11.04
N GLY A 132 -2.95 -3.65 12.18
CA GLY A 132 -4.30 -3.30 12.66
C GLY A 132 -5.03 -2.37 11.69
N GLY A 133 -6.32 -2.61 11.46
CA GLY A 133 -7.18 -1.70 10.69
C GLY A 133 -7.63 -0.49 11.51
N SER A 134 -8.04 0.60 10.84
CA SER A 134 -8.41 1.87 11.49
C SER A 134 -9.69 1.83 12.33
N PHE A 135 -10.60 0.88 12.08
CA PHE A 135 -11.86 0.74 12.83
C PHE A 135 -11.95 -0.64 13.50
N ALA A 136 -12.04 -1.69 12.69
CA ALA A 136 -12.06 -3.07 13.11
C ALA A 136 -11.43 -3.94 12.01
N GLY A 137 -10.74 -5.01 12.43
CA GLY A 137 -10.07 -5.93 11.51
C GLY A 137 -8.59 -5.61 11.30
N SER A 138 -8.07 -6.00 10.15
CA SER A 138 -6.66 -5.91 9.81
C SER A 138 -6.45 -5.55 8.35
N THR A 139 -5.34 -4.85 8.09
CA THR A 139 -4.85 -4.62 6.74
C THR A 139 -3.72 -5.61 6.47
N VAL A 140 -3.81 -6.30 5.34
CA VAL A 140 -2.82 -7.26 4.88
C VAL A 140 -2.19 -6.72 3.59
N ASP A 141 -0.90 -6.46 3.62
CA ASP A 141 -0.12 -6.04 2.46
C ASP A 141 0.74 -7.23 2.01
N VAL A 142 0.42 -7.80 0.86
CA VAL A 142 1.14 -8.92 0.25
C VAL A 142 1.92 -8.39 -0.94
N THR A 143 3.24 -8.47 -0.87
CA THR A 143 4.13 -8.14 -1.99
C THR A 143 4.77 -9.41 -2.51
N VAL A 144 4.61 -9.69 -3.81
CA VAL A 144 5.23 -10.83 -4.48
C VAL A 144 6.18 -10.34 -5.56
N SER A 145 7.39 -10.89 -5.56
CA SER A 145 8.45 -10.53 -6.50
C SER A 145 9.21 -11.77 -6.99
N PRO A 146 9.77 -11.76 -8.21
CA PRO A 146 10.73 -12.77 -8.64
C PRO A 146 12.00 -12.74 -7.79
N LYS A 147 12.65 -13.89 -7.61
CA LYS A 147 14.03 -13.97 -7.13
C LYS A 147 14.95 -13.44 -8.23
N GLY A 148 15.87 -12.55 -7.85
CA GLY A 148 16.90 -11.99 -8.74
C GLY A 148 18.17 -12.84 -8.77
#